data_AF-A0A1F3B2A3-F1
#
_entry.id   AF-A0A1F3B2A3-F1
#
_cell.length_a   1.000
_cell.length_b   1.000
_cell.length_c   1.000
_cell.angle_alpha   90.00
_cell.angle_beta   90.00
_cell.angle_gamma   90.00
#
_symmetry.space_group_name_H-M   'P 1'
#
loop_
_entity.id
_entity.type
_entity.pdbx_description
1 polymer ?
#
loop_
_entity_poly.entity_id
_entity_poly.type
_entity_poly.pdbx_seq_one_letter_code
_entity_poly.pdbx_strand_id
1 'polypeptide(L)'
;MRTPGRCRLDVRVGGRQMTILDDLEDAFWGRFYAPLERERMHLGERRIEVEQWRLGGRALAELLRPYWAARVGSPFGGSTRPSGRG
;
A
#
# COMPACT_ATOMS: atom_id res chain seq x y z
N MET A 1 14.95 -9.76 19.39
CA MET A 1 14.38 -8.70 18.52
C MET A 1 13.90 -9.38 17.24
N ARG A 2 12.59 -9.38 16.95
CA ARG A 2 12.08 -9.91 15.68
C ARG A 2 12.50 -8.94 14.58
N THR A 3 13.20 -9.42 13.57
CA THR A 3 13.50 -8.63 12.37
C THR A 3 12.17 -8.16 11.78
N PRO A 4 11.99 -6.85 11.50
CA PRO A 4 10.74 -6.38 10.91
C PRO A 4 10.52 -7.09 9.58
N GLY A 5 9.30 -7.61 9.38
CA GLY A 5 8.90 -8.26 8.14
C GLY A 5 9.05 -7.29 6.97
N ARG A 6 9.25 -7.85 5.77
CA ARG A 6 9.34 -7.08 4.53
C ARG A 6 8.15 -7.45 3.65
N CYS A 7 7.38 -6.45 3.24
CA CYS A 7 6.35 -6.65 2.23
C CYS A 7 6.98 -6.45 0.85
N ARG A 8 7.00 -7.52 0.04
CA ARG A 8 7.54 -7.50 -1.32
C ARG A 8 6.48 -7.92 -2.33
N LEU A 9 6.38 -7.16 -3.42
CA LEU A 9 5.54 -7.51 -4.57
C LEU A 9 6.38 -7.52 -5.84
N ASP A 10 6.52 -8.71 -6.42
CA ASP A 10 7.12 -8.90 -7.74
C ASP A 10 6.02 -9.06 -8.78
N VAL A 11 6.17 -8.37 -9.91
CA VAL A 11 5.25 -8.43 -11.05
C VAL A 11 6.03 -8.74 -12.32
N ARG A 12 5.31 -9.22 -13.34
CA ARG A 12 5.88 -9.51 -14.65
C ARG A 12 5.25 -8.56 -15.68
N VAL A 13 6.09 -7.74 -16.32
CA VAL A 13 5.67 -6.76 -17.33
C VAL A 13 6.51 -6.97 -18.58
N GLY A 14 5.85 -7.23 -19.72
CA GLY A 14 6.55 -7.45 -20.99
C GLY A 14 7.61 -8.56 -20.96
N GLY A 15 7.37 -9.63 -20.17
CA GLY A 15 8.30 -10.75 -20.00
C GLY A 15 9.38 -10.54 -18.94
N ARG A 16 9.61 -9.31 -18.45
CA ARG A 16 10.58 -8.99 -17.40
C ARG A 16 9.94 -9.03 -16.01
N GLN A 17 10.61 -9.67 -15.06
CA GLN A 17 10.23 -9.62 -13.64
C GLN A 17 10.75 -8.34 -13.00
N MET A 18 9.92 -7.67 -12.21
CA MET A 18 10.23 -6.41 -11.54
C MET A 18 9.64 -6.39 -10.14
N THR A 19 10.43 -5.97 -9.16
CA THR A 19 9.95 -5.69 -7.81
C THR A 19 9.36 -4.28 -7.78
N ILE A 20 8.07 -4.17 -7.50
CA ILE A 20 7.38 -2.87 -7.43
C ILE A 20 7.18 -2.40 -5.99
N LEU A 21 7.03 -3.31 -5.05
CA LEU A 21 6.95 -3.03 -3.61
C LEU A 21 8.12 -3.73 -2.91
N ASP A 22 8.85 -2.98 -2.10
CA ASP A 22 9.79 -3.46 -1.08
C ASP A 22 9.75 -2.44 0.06
N ASP A 23 8.86 -2.68 1.01
CA ASP A 23 8.61 -1.79 2.15
C ASP A 23 8.58 -2.61 3.45
N LEU A 24 8.65 -1.93 4.59
CA LEU A 24 8.44 -2.59 5.88
C LEU A 24 7.00 -3.09 5.95
N GLU A 25 6.84 -4.34 6.37
CA GLU A 25 5.54 -5.02 6.42
C GLU A 25 4.52 -4.24 7.25
N ASP A 26 4.91 -3.84 8.46
CA ASP A 26 4.05 -3.05 9.36
C ASP A 26 3.69 -1.68 8.77
N ALA A 27 4.65 -1.04 8.09
CA ALA A 27 4.44 0.28 7.51
C ALA A 27 3.49 0.23 6.30
N PHE A 28 3.63 -0.79 5.45
CA PHE A 28 2.76 -0.98 4.29
C PHE A 28 1.35 -1.38 4.73
N TRP A 29 1.23 -2.41 5.55
CA TRP A 29 -0.08 -2.90 5.99
C TRP A 29 -0.77 -1.91 6.93
N GLY A 30 -0.04 -1.13 7.72
CA GLY A 30 -0.61 -0.05 8.53
C GLY A 30 -1.36 1.01 7.71
N ARG A 31 -1.05 1.18 6.43
CA ARG A 31 -1.80 2.05 5.50
C ARG A 31 -3.03 1.35 4.90
N PHE A 32 -3.02 0.02 4.88
CA PHE A 32 -4.09 -0.82 4.36
C PHE A 32 -5.15 -1.16 5.42
N TYR A 33 -4.81 -1.05 6.70
CA TYR A 33 -5.76 -1.11 7.80
C TYR A 33 -6.20 0.31 8.16
N ALA A 34 -7.50 0.55 8.18
CA ALA A 34 -8.04 1.78 8.74
C ALA A 34 -8.45 1.52 10.20
N PRO A 35 -8.07 2.39 11.15
CA PRO A 35 -8.67 2.37 12.48
C PRO A 35 -10.14 2.79 12.32
N LEU A 36 -11.05 1.88 12.63
CA LEU A 36 -12.47 2.20 12.76
C LEU A 36 -12.78 2.33 14.25
N GLU A 37 -13.06 3.56 14.66
CA GLU A 37 -13.61 3.83 15.98
C GLU A 37 -15.10 3.49 15.99
N ARG A 38 -15.49 2.51 16.80
CA ARG A 38 -16.89 2.22 17.10
C ARG A 38 -17.19 2.64 18.52
N GLU A 39 -18.15 3.56 18.64
CA GLU A 39 -18.73 3.89 19.93
C GLU A 39 -19.67 2.75 20.34
N ARG A 40 -19.37 2.13 21.48
CA ARG A 40 -20.16 1.04 22.04
C ARG A 40 -20.50 1.36 23.49
N MET A 41 -21.78 1.22 23.83
CA MET A 41 -22.25 1.38 25.20
C MET A 41 -22.05 0.05 25.93
N HIS A 42 -21.19 0.04 26.94
CA HIS A 42 -20.95 -1.13 27.78
C HIS A 42 -21.22 -0.77 29.24
N LEU A 43 -22.20 -1.45 29.87
CA LEU A 43 -22.58 -1.22 31.27
C LEU A 43 -22.92 0.25 31.61
N GLY A 44 -23.52 0.99 30.68
CA GLY A 44 -23.86 2.40 30.87
C GLY A 44 -22.73 3.39 30.59
N GLU A 45 -21.51 2.90 30.33
CA GLU A 45 -20.36 3.72 29.93
C GLU A 45 -20.19 3.75 28.41
N ARG A 46 -19.81 4.93 27.89
CA ARG A 46 -19.49 5.13 26.48
C ARG A 46 -18.03 4.74 26.24
N ARG A 47 -17.77 3.66 25.51
CA ARG A 47 -16.41 3.23 25.15
C ARG A 47 -16.18 3.39 23.65
N ILE A 48 -15.00 3.89 23.28
CA ILE A 48 -14.53 3.92 21.90
C ILE A 48 -13.67 2.67 21.71
N GLU A 49 -14.17 1.70 20.95
CA GLU A 49 -13.39 0.53 20.53
C GLU A 49 -12.73 0.84 19.18
N VAL A 50 -11.41 0.71 19.09
CA VAL A 50 -10.66 0.87 17.83
C VAL A 50 -10.46 -0.51 17.22
N GLU A 51 -11.19 -0.82 16.16
CA GLU A 51 -11.02 -2.05 15.38
C GLU A 51 -10.16 -1.76 14.13
N GLN A 52 -9.25 -2.67 13.77
CA GLN A 52 -8.51 -2.57 12.50
C GLN A 52 -9.34 -3.17 11.37
N TRP A 53 -9.86 -2.32 10.49
CA TRP A 53 -10.64 -2.76 9.33
C TRP A 53 -9.74 -2.91 8.12
N ARG A 54 -9.81 -4.09 7.48
CA ARG A 54 -9.13 -4.35 6.22
C ARG A 54 -9.80 -3.53 5.12
N LEU A 55 -9.06 -2.62 4.50
CA LEU A 55 -9.60 -1.84 3.39
C LEU A 55 -9.92 -2.76 2.19
N GLY A 56 -10.92 -2.38 1.38
CA GLY A 56 -11.35 -3.19 0.22
C GLY A 56 -10.30 -3.23 -0.89
N GLY A 57 -10.51 -4.11 -1.89
CA GLY A 57 -9.57 -4.29 -3.01
C GLY A 57 -9.23 -3.02 -3.79
N ARG A 58 -10.18 -2.08 -3.91
CA ARG A 58 -9.94 -0.76 -4.52
C ARG A 58 -8.89 0.06 -3.75
N ALA A 59 -8.93 0.04 -2.42
CA ALA A 59 -7.96 0.76 -1.60
C ALA A 59 -6.57 0.12 -1.70
N LEU A 60 -6.50 -1.22 -1.77
CA LEU A 60 -5.23 -1.90 -2.04
C LEU A 60 -4.65 -1.49 -3.39
N ALA A 61 -5.49 -1.39 -4.43
CA ALA A 61 -5.06 -0.93 -5.73
C ALA A 61 -4.51 0.50 -5.68
N GLU A 62 -5.21 1.43 -5.02
CA GLU A 62 -4.74 2.81 -4.83
C GLU A 62 -3.42 2.87 -4.05
N LEU A 63 -3.23 2.05 -3.02
CA LEU A 63 -1.96 1.95 -2.29
C LEU A 63 -0.81 1.45 -3.18
N LEU A 64 -1.08 0.56 -4.12
CA LEU A 64 -0.08 0.00 -5.04
C LEU A 64 0.20 0.89 -6.26
N ARG A 65 -0.70 1.83 -6.61
CA ARG A 65 -0.53 2.76 -7.75
C ARG A 65 0.80 3.53 -7.74
N PRO A 66 1.24 4.18 -6.64
CA PRO A 66 2.52 4.91 -6.65
C PRO A 66 3.72 3.98 -6.85
N TYR A 67 3.70 2.79 -6.24
CA TYR A 67 4.75 1.77 -6.42
C TYR A 67 4.84 1.29 -7.86
N TRP A 68 3.69 1.07 -8.50
CA TRP A 68 3.61 0.73 -9.91
C TRP A 68 4.15 1.86 -10.79
N ALA A 69 3.66 3.09 -10.61
CA ALA A 69 4.05 4.23 -11.41
C ALA A 69 5.56 4.53 -11.34
N ALA A 70 6.17 4.36 -10.15
CA ALA A 70 7.60 4.58 -9.95
C ALA A 70 8.51 3.56 -10.67
N ARG A 71 8.01 2.35 -10.98
CA ARG A 71 8.84 1.23 -11.48
C ARG A 71 8.48 0.78 -12.88
N VAL A 72 7.19 0.83 -13.23
CA VAL A 72 6.66 0.42 -14.52
C VAL A 72 6.30 1.64 -15.38
N GLY A 73 6.07 2.81 -14.75
CA GLY A 73 5.54 4.01 -15.40
C GLY A 73 4.02 4.10 -15.28
N SER A 74 3.47 5.27 -15.59
CA SER A 74 2.02 5.47 -15.59
C SER A 74 1.38 4.70 -16.75
N PRO A 75 0.37 3.83 -16.51
CA PRO A 75 -0.41 3.25 -17.60
C PRO A 75 -1.23 4.31 -18.37
N PHE A 76 -1.33 5.54 -17.84
CA PHE A 76 -2.08 6.66 -18.41
C PHE A 76 -1.19 7.81 -18.90
N GLY A 77 0.00 7.48 -19.43
CA GLY A 77 0.76 8.37 -20.29
C GLY A 77 1.93 9.09 -19.63
N GLY A 78 2.96 9.29 -20.46
CA GLY A 78 4.09 10.16 -20.18
C GLY A 78 5.41 9.43 -20.03
N SER A 79 5.96 8.94 -21.15
CA SER A 79 7.41 8.68 -21.29
C SER A 79 8.17 9.98 -20.97
N THR A 80 8.54 10.17 -19.71
CA THR A 80 9.61 11.09 -19.33
C THR A 80 10.92 10.34 -19.38
N ARG A 81 11.34 10.00 -20.60
CA ARG A 81 12.77 9.85 -20.86
C ARG A 81 13.38 11.25 -20.66
N PRO A 82 14.36 11.44 -19.77
CA PRO A 82 15.21 12.61 -19.90
C PRO A 82 15.95 12.45 -21.22
N SER A 83 15.56 13.24 -22.23
CA SER A 83 16.39 13.43 -23.41
C SER A 83 17.68 14.11 -22.94
N GLY A 84 18.72 13.29 -22.75
CA GLY A 84 20.07 13.76 -22.53
C GLY A 84 20.48 14.67 -23.68
N ARG A 85 20.74 15.92 -23.31
CA ARG A 85 21.31 16.98 -24.13
C ARG A 85 22.61 16.50 -24.78
N GLY A 86 22.70 16.57 -26.10
CA GLY A 86 23.91 16.48 -26.92
C GLY A 86 23.96 17.66 -27.87
#